data_AF-A0A539DU75-F1
#
_entry.id   AF-A0A539DU75-F1
#
_cell.length_a   1.000
_cell.length_b   1.000
_cell.length_c   1.000
_cell.angle_alpha   90.00
_cell.angle_beta   90.00
_cell.angle_gamma   90.00
#
_symmetry.space_group_name_H-M   'P 1'
#
loop_
_entity.id
_entity.type
_entity.pdbx_description
1 polymer ?
#
loop_
_entity_poly.entity_id
_entity_poly.type
_entity_poly.pdbx_seq_one_letter_code
_entity_poly.pdbx_strand_id
1 'polypeptide(L)'
;RDPMMWPERAKTGAVRLALRTGVAIVPVAMLGAHEVVGRQRLLLGFLRNVVRRPKVTTRVGAPINVRELMNIGEHVEPTADEVRIGADLVMAELVALVADLRGEVAPDPLGVPRGLD
;
A
#
# COMPACT_ATOMS: atom_id res chain seq x y z
N ARG A 1 7.22 11.53 3.45
CA ARG A 1 6.10 11.40 2.51
C ARG A 1 6.57 11.86 1.15
N ASP A 2 6.49 10.96 0.18
CA ASP A 2 6.78 11.24 -1.22
C ASP A 2 5.91 12.38 -1.76
N PRO A 3 6.47 13.38 -2.48
CA PRO A 3 5.70 14.47 -3.09
C PRO A 3 4.61 13.98 -4.05
N MET A 4 4.87 12.87 -4.74
CA MET A 4 3.94 12.23 -5.68
C MET A 4 2.97 11.27 -4.98
N MET A 5 3.03 11.18 -3.65
CA MET A 5 2.15 10.37 -2.81
C MET A 5 2.09 8.89 -3.23
N TRP A 6 3.18 8.33 -3.76
CA TRP A 6 3.32 6.89 -3.95
C TRP A 6 3.36 6.16 -2.60
N PRO A 7 2.99 4.87 -2.54
CA PRO A 7 3.07 4.09 -1.32
C PRO A 7 4.48 4.14 -0.73
N GLU A 8 4.57 4.29 0.59
CA GLU A 8 5.84 4.19 1.32
C GLU A 8 6.22 2.71 1.51
N ARG A 9 7.47 2.46 1.93
CA ARG A 9 7.97 1.12 2.18
C ARG A 9 7.06 0.31 3.12
N ALA A 10 6.89 -0.97 2.77
CA ALA A 10 6.14 -1.96 3.54
C ALA A 10 6.61 -2.09 4.99
N LYS A 11 5.64 -2.23 5.91
CA LYS A 11 5.88 -2.83 7.23
C LYS A 11 5.54 -4.32 7.17
N THR A 12 6.23 -5.13 7.98
CA THR A 12 6.05 -6.59 7.97
C THR A 12 4.82 -7.10 8.74
N GLY A 13 4.12 -6.24 9.49
CA GLY A 13 3.05 -6.66 10.40
C GLY A 13 1.91 -7.42 9.71
N ALA A 14 1.44 -6.93 8.56
CA ALA A 14 0.37 -7.57 7.80
C ALA A 14 0.77 -8.97 7.32
N VAL A 15 1.99 -9.11 6.78
CA VAL A 15 2.55 -10.38 6.32
C VAL A 15 2.74 -11.36 7.48
N ARG A 16 3.27 -10.90 8.63
CA ARG A 16 3.39 -11.73 9.83
C ARG A 16 2.04 -12.25 10.32
N LEU A 17 1.00 -11.41 10.27
CA LEU A 17 -0.33 -11.82 10.65
C LEU A 17 -0.88 -12.87 9.68
N ALA A 18 -0.82 -12.61 8.38
CA ALA A 18 -1.29 -13.52 7.35
C ALA A 18 -0.58 -14.89 7.39
N LEU A 19 0.74 -14.92 7.58
CA LEU A 19 1.50 -16.16 7.71
C LEU A 19 1.11 -17.01 8.93
N ARG A 20 0.72 -16.35 10.04
CA ARG A 20 0.30 -16.99 11.28
C ARG A 20 -1.13 -17.51 11.24
N THR A 21 -2.04 -16.79 10.57
CA THR A 21 -3.47 -17.12 10.57
C THR A 21 -3.92 -17.83 9.30
N GLY A 22 -3.10 -17.83 8.25
CA GLY A 22 -3.46 -18.37 6.94
C GLY A 22 -4.47 -17.52 6.15
N VAL A 23 -4.79 -16.31 6.62
CA VAL A 23 -5.77 -15.44 5.95
C VAL A 23 -5.13 -14.63 4.83
N ALA A 24 -5.88 -14.39 3.76
CA ALA A 24 -5.43 -13.57 2.65
C ALA A 24 -5.36 -12.08 3.00
N ILE A 25 -4.44 -11.36 2.37
CA ILE A 25 -4.35 -9.90 2.41
C ILE A 25 -5.09 -9.33 1.21
N VAL A 26 -6.03 -8.40 1.42
CA VAL A 26 -6.72 -7.71 0.32
C VAL A 26 -6.12 -6.31 0.16
N PRO A 27 -5.38 -6.02 -0.93
CA PRO A 27 -4.80 -4.71 -1.17
C PRO A 27 -5.87 -3.72 -1.64
N VAL A 28 -5.82 -2.49 -1.10
CA VAL A 28 -6.74 -1.40 -1.46
C VAL A 28 -5.93 -0.16 -1.85
N ALA A 29 -5.92 0.16 -3.13
CA ALA A 29 -5.33 1.38 -3.66
C ALA A 29 -6.31 2.55 -3.53
N MET A 30 -5.79 3.72 -3.15
CA MET A 30 -6.58 4.94 -3.00
C MET A 30 -5.89 6.13 -3.70
N LEU A 31 -6.68 6.92 -4.43
CA LEU A 31 -6.26 8.16 -5.07
C LEU A 31 -7.14 9.31 -4.55
N GLY A 32 -6.53 10.45 -4.22
CA GLY A 32 -7.26 11.66 -3.79
C GLY A 32 -7.65 11.73 -2.31
N ALA A 33 -7.42 10.68 -1.51
CA ALA A 33 -7.72 10.69 -0.07
C ALA A 33 -7.02 11.84 0.69
N HIS A 34 -5.80 12.18 0.27
CA HIS A 34 -5.01 13.26 0.84
C HIS A 34 -5.57 14.66 0.55
N GLU A 35 -6.44 14.80 -0.46
CA GLU A 35 -7.08 16.07 -0.79
C GLU A 35 -8.26 16.38 0.14
N VAL A 36 -8.90 15.34 0.67
CA VAL A 36 -10.04 15.42 1.60
C VAL A 36 -9.58 15.78 3.00
N VAL A 37 -8.64 15.02 3.56
CA VAL A 37 -8.11 15.25 4.91
C VAL A 37 -6.75 15.93 4.80
N GLY A 38 -6.76 17.15 4.28
CA GLY A 38 -5.56 17.98 4.14
C GLY A 38 -5.04 18.50 5.50
N ARG A 39 -3.78 18.95 5.53
CA ARG A 39 -3.06 19.42 6.74
C ARG A 39 -3.55 20.79 7.29
N GLN A 40 -4.56 21.41 6.69
CA GLN A 40 -4.99 22.77 7.02
C GLN A 40 -5.91 22.84 8.24
N ARG A 41 -5.99 24.02 8.87
CA ARG A 41 -6.98 24.38 9.89
C ARG A 41 -8.37 23.89 9.45
N LEU A 42 -9.04 23.14 10.33
CA LEU A 42 -10.32 22.45 10.09
C LEU A 42 -11.34 23.29 9.29
N LEU A 43 -11.48 24.58 9.63
CA LEU A 43 -12.40 25.51 8.95
C LEU A 43 -12.03 25.78 7.48
N LEU A 44 -10.75 26.07 7.19
CA LEU A 44 -10.29 26.34 5.83
C LEU A 44 -10.31 25.08 4.95
N GLY A 45 -9.94 23.93 5.53
CA GLY A 45 -10.05 22.63 4.86
C GLY A 45 -11.50 22.27 4.53
N PHE A 46 -12.43 22.51 5.46
CA PHE A 46 -13.86 22.27 5.24
C PHE A 46 -14.43 23.13 4.11
N LEU A 47 -14.20 24.45 4.14
CA LEU A 47 -14.64 25.36 3.08
C LEU A 47 -14.06 24.96 1.71
N ARG A 48 -12.77 24.61 1.66
CA ARG A 48 -12.12 24.13 0.43
C ARG A 48 -12.76 22.85 -0.10
N ASN A 49 -13.09 21.91 0.78
CA ASN A 49 -13.70 20.63 0.39
C ASN A 49 -15.13 20.80 -0.13
N VAL A 50 -15.90 21.74 0.44
CA VAL A 50 -17.25 22.06 -0.05
C VAL A 50 -17.21 22.60 -1.48
N VAL A 51 -16.22 23.45 -1.79
CA VAL A 51 -16.05 24.06 -3.13
C VAL A 51 -15.42 23.07 -4.12
N ARG A 52 -14.29 22.44 -3.76
CA ARG A 52 -13.50 21.59 -4.66
C ARG A 52 -14.08 20.19 -4.83
N ARG A 53 -14.86 19.70 -3.86
CA ARG A 53 -15.47 18.35 -3.83
C ARG A 53 -14.47 17.26 -4.24
N PRO A 54 -13.35 17.11 -3.50
CA PRO A 54 -12.31 16.16 -3.84
C PRO A 54 -12.88 14.74 -3.96
N LYS A 55 -12.56 14.06 -5.06
CA LYS A 55 -12.99 12.69 -5.31
C LYS A 55 -11.93 11.73 -4.79
N VAL A 56 -12.37 10.72 -4.04
CA VAL A 56 -11.52 9.59 -3.66
C VAL A 56 -11.89 8.42 -4.54
N THR A 57 -10.97 8.04 -5.42
CA THR A 57 -11.13 6.84 -6.24
C THR A 57 -10.38 5.71 -5.57
N THR A 58 -10.98 4.52 -5.54
CA THR A 58 -10.37 3.34 -4.92
C THR A 58 -10.40 2.17 -5.88
N ARG A 59 -9.42 1.29 -5.72
CA ARG A 59 -9.37 0.01 -6.43
C ARG A 59 -8.98 -1.08 -5.46
N VAL A 60 -9.80 -2.12 -5.40
CA VAL A 60 -9.57 -3.30 -4.56
C VAL A 60 -8.95 -4.37 -5.43
N GLY A 61 -7.80 -4.90 -5.01
CA GLY A 61 -7.14 -5.99 -5.72
C GLY A 61 -7.66 -7.37 -5.32
N ALA A 62 -7.13 -8.39 -5.98
CA ALA A 62 -7.41 -9.77 -5.63
C ALA A 62 -6.86 -10.11 -4.22
N PRO A 63 -7.51 -11.00 -3.46
CA PRO A 63 -6.96 -11.53 -2.23
C PRO A 63 -5.61 -12.21 -2.48
N ILE A 64 -4.60 -11.85 -1.68
CA ILE A 64 -3.24 -12.37 -1.78
C ILE A 64 -3.03 -13.42 -0.69
N ASN A 65 -2.79 -14.66 -1.10
CA ASN A 65 -2.23 -15.67 -0.22
C ASN A 65 -0.71 -15.45 -0.11
N VAL A 66 -0.25 -15.08 1.09
CA VAL A 66 1.16 -14.74 1.32
C VAL A 66 2.10 -15.93 1.15
N ARG A 67 1.69 -17.15 1.54
CA ARG A 67 2.52 -18.35 1.38
C ARG A 67 2.70 -18.71 -0.08
N GLU A 68 1.60 -18.65 -0.86
CA GLU A 68 1.64 -18.85 -2.31
C GLU A 68 2.50 -17.79 -3.00
N LEU A 69 2.32 -16.51 -2.64
CA LEU A 69 3.10 -15.40 -3.19
C LEU A 69 4.60 -15.56 -2.92
N MET A 70 4.96 -16.02 -1.72
CA MET A 70 6.35 -16.28 -1.32
C MET A 70 6.87 -17.63 -1.82
N ASN A 71 6.02 -18.46 -2.45
CA ASN A 71 6.33 -19.84 -2.84
C ASN A 71 6.93 -20.69 -1.70
N ILE A 72 6.32 -20.61 -0.51
CA ILE A 72 6.74 -21.38 0.68
C ILE A 72 5.67 -22.40 1.08
N GLY A 73 6.11 -23.55 1.58
CA GLY A 73 5.23 -24.61 2.07
C GLY A 73 4.39 -24.19 3.28
N GLU A 74 3.27 -24.87 3.50
CA GLU A 74 2.30 -24.57 4.56
C GLU A 74 2.90 -24.65 5.98
N HIS A 75 3.88 -25.53 6.19
CA HIS A 75 4.52 -25.76 7.49
C HIS A 75 5.92 -25.16 7.61
N VAL A 76 6.35 -24.35 6.63
CA VAL A 76 7.64 -23.66 6.68
C VAL A 76 7.48 -22.37 7.48
N GLU A 77 8.33 -22.16 8.48
CA GLU A 77 8.40 -20.91 9.22
C GLU A 77 9.47 -20.00 8.60
N PRO A 78 9.09 -18.88 7.96
CA PRO A 78 10.04 -18.00 7.31
C PRO A 78 10.85 -17.18 8.33
N THR A 79 12.11 -16.96 8.00
CA THR A 79 13.02 -16.06 8.71
C THR A 79 12.52 -14.60 8.67
N ALA A 80 13.09 -13.76 9.54
CA ALA A 80 12.73 -12.34 9.57
C ALA A 80 12.99 -11.61 8.24
N ASP A 81 14.02 -12.03 7.51
CA ASP A 81 14.39 -11.47 6.20
C ASP A 81 13.45 -11.95 5.11
N GLU A 82 13.07 -13.23 5.10
CA GLU A 82 12.04 -13.75 4.18
C GLU A 82 10.68 -13.06 4.40
N VAL A 83 10.30 -12.81 5.65
CA VAL A 83 9.10 -12.03 5.96
C VAL A 83 9.20 -10.59 5.43
N ARG A 84 10.40 -9.99 5.42
CA ARG A 84 10.60 -8.67 4.79
C ARG A 84 10.40 -8.76 3.28
N ILE A 85 10.99 -9.75 2.63
CA ILE A 85 10.81 -9.98 1.19
C ILE A 85 9.32 -10.18 0.87
N GLY A 86 8.61 -10.99 1.66
CA GLY A 86 7.15 -11.16 1.50
C GLY A 86 6.36 -9.85 1.64
N ALA A 87 6.76 -8.97 2.55
CA ALA A 87 6.14 -7.64 2.68
C ALA A 87 6.42 -6.74 1.48
N ASP A 88 7.63 -6.82 0.93
CA ASP A 88 8.01 -6.10 -0.27
C ASP A 88 7.22 -6.63 -1.49
N LEU A 89 7.02 -7.96 -1.64
CA LEU A 89 6.19 -8.57 -2.69
C LEU A 89 4.71 -8.12 -2.61
N VAL A 90 4.11 -8.14 -1.41
CA VAL A 90 2.73 -7.65 -1.21
C VAL A 90 2.64 -6.15 -1.55
N MET A 91 3.68 -5.38 -1.24
CA MET A 91 3.71 -3.98 -1.63
C MET A 91 3.82 -3.79 -3.14
N ALA A 92 4.54 -4.67 -3.86
CA ALA A 92 4.60 -4.63 -5.31
C ALA A 92 3.20 -4.74 -5.94
N GLU A 93 2.38 -5.66 -5.44
CA GLU A 93 0.97 -5.80 -5.86
C GLU A 93 0.16 -4.52 -5.59
N LEU A 94 0.35 -3.89 -4.42
CA LEU A 94 -0.33 -2.64 -4.10
C LEU A 94 0.14 -1.47 -4.99
N VAL A 95 1.44 -1.37 -5.27
CA VAL A 95 2.02 -0.35 -6.14
C VAL A 95 1.50 -0.52 -7.57
N ALA A 96 1.43 -1.75 -8.07
CA ALA A 96 0.82 -2.05 -9.36
C ALA A 96 -0.63 -1.57 -9.41
N LEU A 97 -1.43 -1.84 -8.37
CA LEU A 97 -2.82 -1.34 -8.29
C LEU A 97 -2.91 0.19 -8.26
N VAL A 98 -1.98 0.88 -7.59
CA VAL A 98 -1.92 2.35 -7.57
C VAL A 98 -1.52 2.89 -8.94
N ALA A 99 -0.54 2.28 -9.60
CA ALA A 99 -0.12 2.62 -10.96
C ALA A 99 -1.29 2.50 -11.94
N ASP A 100 -2.01 1.38 -11.87
CA ASP A 100 -3.19 1.10 -12.69
C ASP A 100 -4.34 2.08 -12.39
N LEU A 101 -4.51 2.47 -11.13
CA LEU A 101 -5.50 3.47 -10.69
C LEU A 101 -5.16 4.89 -11.18
N ARG A 102 -3.87 5.22 -11.32
CA ARG A 102 -3.37 6.52 -11.77
C ARG A 102 -3.20 6.61 -13.28
N GLY A 103 -3.02 5.48 -13.97
CA GLY A 103 -2.59 5.45 -15.37
C GLY A 103 -1.12 5.88 -15.55
N GLU A 104 -0.29 5.69 -14.52
CA GLU A 104 1.11 6.13 -14.48
C GLU A 104 2.03 4.98 -14.06
N VAL A 105 3.29 5.02 -14.50
CA VAL A 105 4.30 4.03 -14.09
C VAL A 105 4.87 4.42 -12.72
N ALA A 106 4.97 3.46 -11.81
CA ALA A 106 5.59 3.66 -10.51
C ALA A 106 7.10 3.94 -10.65
N PRO A 107 7.65 4.95 -9.96
CA PRO A 107 9.08 5.20 -9.95
C PRO A 107 9.91 4.05 -9.34
N ASP A 108 9.31 3.33 -8.38
CA ASP A 108 9.90 2.16 -7.74
C ASP A 108 8.82 1.08 -7.54
N PRO A 109 9.09 -0.20 -7.87
CA PRO A 109 8.11 -1.26 -7.76
C PRO A 109 7.68 -1.59 -6.33
N LEU A 110 8.48 -1.25 -5.31
CA LEU A 110 8.23 -1.59 -3.90
C LEU A 110 7.74 -0.38 -3.08
N GLY A 111 7.43 0.71 -3.77
CA GLY A 111 7.13 1.99 -3.15
C GLY A 111 8.39 2.79 -2.85
N VAL A 112 8.19 3.95 -2.23
CA VAL A 112 9.25 4.95 -2.09
C VAL A 112 10.39 4.38 -1.24
N PRO A 113 11.64 4.32 -1.77
CA PRO A 113 12.80 3.85 -1.02
C PRO A 113 12.98 4.65 0.27
N ARG A 114 13.56 4.02 1.30
CA ARG A 114 14.01 4.80 2.45
C ARG A 114 15.10 5.75 1.93
N GLY A 115 14.96 7.05 2.20
CA GLY A 115 16.05 7.99 2.00
C GLY A 115 17.31 7.44 2.68
N LEU A 116 18.46 7.58 2.02
CA LEU A 116 19.73 7.44 2.71
C LEU A 116 19.80 8.64 3.65
N ASP A 117 19.32 8.45 4.88
CA ASP A 117 19.63 9.33 6.00
C ASP A 117 21.08 9.09 6.42
#